data_AF-A0A420VZJ9-F1
#
_entry.id   AF-A0A420VZJ9-F1
#
_cell.length_a   1.000
_cell.length_b   1.000
_cell.length_c   1.000
_cell.angle_alpha   90.00
_cell.angle_beta   90.00
_cell.angle_gamma   90.00
#
_symmetry.space_group_name_H-M   'P 1'
#
loop_
_entity.id
_entity.type
_entity.pdbx_description
1 polymer ?
#
loop_
_entity_poly.entity_id
_entity_poly.type
_entity_poly.pdbx_seq_one_letter_code
_entity_poly.pdbx_strand_id
1 'polypeptide(L)'
;MPWNPDIYNKFKDIRFKPFFDLSELIASEATMKAVDLGCGTGEQTAILSDKFPQATFLGIDASPEMLSMSRKLEHEHLKFENSSVEKFLETTGSLDLIFSNAALQWLDGHQLLFPHLISKLSSGGQLAVQMPYQPENVLNKLLSELAAEEPYRSYLDGWNRASSVLSIDDYAQILFHSGLEELDLSLRIYPIIAAEAEVLYDFISGSALIPYIERLDEDKRPVFIEAFKTRIKQHFSRFPAIYPFKRILLYGRKS
;
A
#
# COMPACT_ATOMS: atom_id res chain seq x y z
N MET A 1 -10.35 7.61 14.31
CA MET A 1 -11.34 8.18 13.36
C MET A 1 -11.61 7.10 12.34
N PRO A 2 -12.86 6.72 12.08
CA PRO A 2 -13.15 5.75 11.03
C PRO A 2 -12.67 6.29 9.68
N TRP A 3 -12.31 5.38 8.78
CA TRP A 3 -12.00 5.65 7.38
C TRP A 3 -13.07 6.59 6.77
N ASN A 4 -12.63 7.71 6.17
CA ASN A 4 -13.51 8.65 5.49
C ASN A 4 -13.36 8.50 3.95
N PRO A 5 -14.35 7.93 3.25
CA PRO A 5 -14.29 7.71 1.80
C PRO A 5 -14.15 9.00 1.00
N ASP A 6 -14.74 10.12 1.43
CA ASP A 6 -14.79 11.35 0.65
C ASP A 6 -13.40 12.02 0.56
N ILE A 7 -12.66 12.03 1.67
CA ILE A 7 -11.27 12.51 1.70
C ILE A 7 -10.35 11.56 0.92
N TYR A 8 -10.60 10.25 1.01
CA TYR A 8 -9.85 9.24 0.24
C TYR A 8 -10.06 9.40 -1.27
N ASN A 9 -11.32 9.64 -1.69
CA ASN A 9 -11.71 9.79 -3.09
C ASN A 9 -11.18 11.09 -3.73
N LYS A 10 -10.99 12.17 -2.96
CA LYS A 10 -10.42 13.45 -3.44
C LYS A 10 -9.06 13.28 -4.15
N PHE A 11 -8.28 12.26 -3.78
CA PHE A 11 -6.97 11.96 -4.35
C PHE A 11 -6.94 10.68 -5.19
N LYS A 12 -8.11 10.13 -5.54
CA LYS A 12 -8.24 8.82 -6.21
C LYS A 12 -7.42 8.72 -7.49
N ASP A 13 -7.51 9.70 -8.38
CA ASP A 13 -6.81 9.68 -9.67
C ASP A 13 -5.28 9.60 -9.50
N ILE A 14 -4.71 10.35 -8.55
CA ILE A 14 -3.27 10.29 -8.25
C ILE A 14 -2.92 8.96 -7.58
N ARG A 15 -3.79 8.42 -6.72
CA ARG A 15 -3.60 7.14 -6.03
C ARG A 15 -3.70 5.93 -6.98
N PHE A 16 -4.37 6.07 -8.12
CA PHE A 16 -4.50 5.01 -9.14
C PHE A 16 -3.34 4.98 -10.12
N LYS A 17 -2.58 6.07 -10.30
CA LYS A 17 -1.41 6.06 -11.20
C LYS A 17 -0.39 4.95 -10.87
N PRO A 18 0.01 4.72 -9.59
CA PRO A 18 0.87 3.60 -9.24
C PRO A 18 0.31 2.22 -9.60
N PHE A 19 -1.02 2.06 -9.53
CA PHE A 19 -1.69 0.82 -9.93
C PHE A 19 -1.52 0.58 -11.43
N PHE A 20 -1.83 1.58 -12.27
CA PHE A 20 -1.69 1.45 -13.73
C PHE A 20 -0.25 1.16 -14.11
N ASP A 21 0.69 1.92 -13.56
CA ASP A 21 2.12 1.72 -13.77
C ASP A 21 2.61 0.32 -13.39
N LEU A 22 2.15 -0.23 -12.25
CA LEU A 22 2.46 -1.59 -11.86
C LEU A 22 1.82 -2.61 -12.82
N SER A 23 0.57 -2.38 -13.21
CA SER A 23 -0.18 -3.28 -14.10
C SER A 23 0.40 -3.38 -15.51
N GLU A 24 1.17 -2.38 -15.96
CA GLU A 24 1.86 -2.43 -17.26
C GLU A 24 3.08 -3.35 -17.25
N LEU A 25 3.62 -3.70 -16.07
CA LEU A 25 4.72 -4.66 -15.96
C LEU A 25 4.25 -6.11 -16.11
N ILE A 26 2.96 -6.38 -15.94
CA ILE A 26 2.40 -7.73 -15.97
C ILE A 26 2.29 -8.20 -17.42
N ALA A 27 2.97 -9.29 -17.74
CA ALA A 27 2.85 -9.93 -19.04
C ALA A 27 1.54 -10.73 -19.11
N SER A 28 0.84 -10.63 -20.25
CA SER A 28 -0.36 -11.42 -20.51
C SER A 28 0.01 -12.83 -20.94
N GLU A 29 -0.47 -13.83 -20.22
CA GLU A 29 -0.38 -15.24 -20.59
C GLU A 29 -1.76 -15.79 -20.99
N ALA A 30 -1.79 -16.92 -21.70
CA ALA A 30 -3.03 -17.50 -22.24
C ALA A 30 -4.07 -17.83 -21.16
N THR A 31 -3.65 -18.27 -19.98
CA THR A 31 -4.50 -18.48 -18.80
C THR A 31 -3.66 -18.21 -17.55
N MET A 32 -4.17 -17.42 -16.60
CA MET A 32 -3.49 -17.14 -15.33
C MET A 32 -4.44 -17.31 -14.15
N LYS A 33 -3.98 -17.97 -13.09
CA LYS A 33 -4.61 -17.89 -11.76
C LYS A 33 -3.96 -16.75 -10.99
N ALA A 34 -4.69 -15.66 -10.83
CA ALA A 34 -4.23 -14.43 -10.22
C ALA A 34 -4.86 -14.21 -8.85
N VAL A 35 -4.07 -13.66 -7.92
CA VAL A 35 -4.57 -13.12 -6.66
C VAL A 35 -4.22 -11.64 -6.55
N ASP A 36 -5.15 -10.84 -6.05
CA ASP A 36 -4.91 -9.46 -5.61
C ASP A 36 -4.98 -9.40 -4.08
N LEU A 37 -3.83 -9.21 -3.45
CA LEU A 37 -3.68 -9.19 -1.99
C LEU A 37 -3.93 -7.77 -1.46
N GLY A 38 -4.99 -7.63 -0.67
CA GLY A 38 -5.47 -6.35 -0.16
C GLY A 38 -6.25 -5.57 -1.21
N CYS A 39 -7.24 -6.23 -1.82
CA CYS A 39 -7.99 -5.69 -2.95
C CYS A 39 -8.93 -4.52 -2.60
N GLY A 40 -9.17 -4.27 -1.30
CA GLY A 40 -10.06 -3.21 -0.83
C GLY A 40 -11.47 -3.32 -1.39
N THR A 41 -11.92 -2.26 -2.08
CA THR A 41 -13.26 -2.20 -2.69
C THR A 41 -13.39 -3.04 -3.96
N GLY A 42 -12.30 -3.65 -4.44
CA GLY A 42 -12.26 -4.51 -5.62
C GLY A 42 -12.24 -3.80 -6.97
N GLU A 43 -12.29 -2.46 -7.00
CA GLU A 43 -12.33 -1.69 -8.26
C GLU A 43 -11.07 -1.89 -9.10
N GLN A 44 -9.90 -1.93 -8.48
CA GLN A 44 -8.63 -2.17 -9.17
C GLN A 44 -8.50 -3.61 -9.65
N THR A 45 -8.99 -4.58 -8.87
CA THR A 45 -9.05 -5.98 -9.27
C THR A 45 -9.97 -6.18 -10.47
N ALA A 46 -11.11 -5.48 -10.52
CA ALA A 46 -12.01 -5.50 -11.67
C ALA A 46 -11.34 -4.94 -12.93
N ILE A 47 -10.61 -3.83 -12.82
CA ILE A 47 -9.84 -3.27 -13.95
C ILE A 47 -8.76 -4.26 -14.44
N LEU A 48 -8.08 -4.97 -13.53
CA LEU A 48 -7.11 -6.02 -13.91
C LEU A 48 -7.79 -7.20 -14.60
N SER A 49 -8.94 -7.64 -14.09
CA SER A 49 -9.75 -8.71 -14.69
C SER A 49 -10.15 -8.36 -16.13
N ASP A 50 -10.56 -7.12 -16.37
CA ASP A 50 -10.88 -6.62 -17.72
C ASP A 50 -9.64 -6.54 -18.62
N LYS A 51 -8.48 -6.16 -18.07
CA LYS A 51 -7.20 -6.10 -18.81
C LYS A 51 -6.70 -7.50 -19.21
N PHE A 52 -6.95 -8.52 -18.38
CA PHE A 52 -6.53 -9.90 -18.59
C PHE A 52 -7.74 -10.85 -18.62
N PRO A 53 -8.57 -10.81 -19.68
CA PRO A 53 -9.87 -11.49 -19.71
C PRO A 53 -9.79 -13.03 -19.68
N GLN A 54 -8.60 -13.61 -19.87
CA GLN A 54 -8.37 -15.05 -19.78
C GLN A 54 -7.81 -15.50 -18.41
N ALA A 55 -7.54 -14.54 -17.52
CA ALA A 55 -7.10 -14.83 -16.17
C ALA A 55 -8.29 -14.94 -15.22
N THR A 56 -8.19 -15.80 -14.20
CA THR A 56 -9.11 -15.81 -13.07
C THR A 56 -8.50 -15.06 -11.90
N PHE A 57 -9.19 -14.03 -11.42
CA PHE A 57 -8.77 -13.22 -10.29
C PHE A 57 -9.53 -13.58 -9.02
N LEU A 58 -8.76 -13.73 -7.94
CA LEU A 58 -9.25 -13.75 -6.57
C LEU A 58 -8.76 -12.50 -5.83
N GLY A 59 -9.65 -11.58 -5.50
CA GLY A 59 -9.33 -10.46 -4.63
C GLY A 59 -9.49 -10.86 -3.16
N ILE A 60 -8.44 -10.64 -2.36
CA ILE A 60 -8.42 -10.93 -0.92
C ILE A 60 -8.36 -9.63 -0.13
N ASP A 61 -9.23 -9.46 0.87
CA ASP A 61 -9.11 -8.37 1.84
C ASP A 61 -9.59 -8.78 3.24
N ALA A 62 -8.95 -8.24 4.27
CA ALA A 62 -9.29 -8.52 5.67
C ALA A 62 -10.53 -7.76 6.15
N SER A 63 -10.89 -6.64 5.53
CA SER A 63 -12.06 -5.82 5.91
C SER A 63 -13.35 -6.31 5.24
N PRO A 64 -14.33 -6.82 6.00
CA PRO A 64 -15.65 -7.14 5.46
C PRO A 64 -16.36 -5.92 4.87
N GLU A 65 -16.13 -4.74 5.44
CA GLU A 65 -16.73 -3.47 4.99
C GLU A 65 -16.28 -3.13 3.57
N MET A 66 -14.97 -3.23 3.29
CA MET A 66 -14.42 -2.98 1.96
C MET A 66 -14.97 -3.99 0.93
N LEU A 67 -15.06 -5.27 1.31
CA LEU A 67 -15.56 -6.34 0.44
C LEU A 67 -17.07 -6.27 0.18
N SER A 68 -17.85 -5.58 1.01
CA SER A 68 -19.27 -5.36 0.71
C SER A 68 -19.48 -4.66 -0.64
N MET A 69 -18.53 -3.80 -1.04
CA MET A 69 -18.53 -3.10 -2.32
C MET A 69 -17.98 -3.94 -3.47
N SER A 70 -17.19 -4.98 -3.21
CA SER A 70 -16.55 -5.81 -4.24
C SER A 70 -17.48 -6.88 -4.79
N ARG A 71 -18.42 -7.40 -3.97
CA ARG A 71 -19.37 -8.45 -4.37
C ARG A 71 -20.17 -8.13 -5.64
N LYS A 72 -20.52 -6.86 -5.86
CA LYS A 72 -21.25 -6.41 -7.07
C LYS A 72 -20.41 -6.43 -8.34
N LEU A 73 -19.07 -6.54 -8.21
CA LEU A 73 -18.12 -6.59 -9.31
C LEU A 73 -17.81 -8.04 -9.71
N GLU A 74 -18.29 -9.03 -8.96
CA GLU A 74 -18.02 -10.44 -9.28
C GLU A 74 -18.62 -10.86 -10.62
N HIS A 75 -17.88 -11.70 -11.34
CA HIS A 75 -18.33 -12.38 -12.53
C HIS A 75 -17.63 -13.74 -12.64
N GLU A 76 -17.68 -14.40 -13.81
CA GLU A 76 -17.11 -15.74 -14.03
C GLU A 76 -15.60 -15.82 -13.73
N HIS A 77 -14.86 -14.75 -14.03
CA HIS A 77 -13.40 -14.68 -13.88
C HIS A 77 -12.93 -13.83 -12.70
N LEU A 78 -13.84 -13.29 -11.89
CA LEU A 78 -13.50 -12.44 -10.75
C LEU A 78 -14.32 -12.80 -9.52
N LYS A 79 -13.61 -13.17 -8.46
CA LYS A 79 -14.18 -13.48 -7.14
C LYS A 79 -13.47 -12.74 -6.04
N PHE A 80 -14.16 -12.57 -4.91
CA PHE A 80 -13.61 -11.94 -3.73
C PHE A 80 -13.78 -12.82 -2.49
N GLU A 81 -12.80 -12.80 -1.60
CA GLU A 81 -12.82 -13.56 -0.36
C GLU A 81 -12.35 -12.71 0.83
N ASN A 82 -13.05 -12.85 1.95
CA ASN A 82 -12.64 -12.24 3.20
C ASN A 82 -11.60 -13.12 3.89
N SER A 83 -10.34 -12.72 3.76
CA SER A 83 -9.21 -13.42 4.34
C SER A 83 -8.07 -12.43 4.57
N SER A 84 -7.21 -12.72 5.55
CA SER A 84 -5.96 -11.98 5.69
C SER A 84 -4.92 -12.54 4.71
N VAL A 85 -3.87 -11.77 4.42
CA VAL A 85 -2.77 -12.24 3.57
C VAL A 85 -2.07 -13.44 4.20
N GLU A 86 -1.86 -13.42 5.51
CA GLU A 86 -1.24 -14.51 6.28
C GLU A 86 -2.06 -15.79 6.16
N LYS A 87 -3.37 -15.72 6.38
CA LYS A 87 -4.27 -16.87 6.25
C LYS A 87 -4.33 -17.39 4.81
N PHE A 88 -4.36 -16.49 3.83
CA PHE A 88 -4.32 -16.88 2.42
C PHE A 88 -3.01 -17.64 2.09
N LEU A 89 -1.88 -17.22 2.63
CA LEU A 89 -0.60 -17.90 2.44
C LEU A 89 -0.54 -19.29 3.09
N GLU A 90 -1.45 -19.67 3.98
CA GLU A 90 -1.56 -21.04 4.49
C GLU A 90 -2.26 -21.99 3.50
N THR A 91 -2.94 -21.47 2.48
CA THR A 91 -3.67 -22.28 1.50
C THR A 91 -2.74 -23.04 0.56
N THR A 92 -3.24 -24.12 -0.04
CA THR A 92 -2.51 -24.90 -1.04
C THR A 92 -2.85 -24.45 -2.46
N GLY A 93 -1.90 -24.59 -3.38
CA GLY A 93 -2.07 -24.20 -4.77
C GLY A 93 -0.93 -23.31 -5.26
N SER A 94 -0.72 -23.32 -6.57
CA SER A 94 0.23 -22.44 -7.24
C SER A 94 -0.53 -21.35 -8.01
N LEU A 95 0.05 -20.16 -8.02
CA LEU A 95 -0.49 -18.95 -8.64
C LEU A 95 0.41 -18.52 -9.79
N ASP A 96 -0.21 -18.03 -10.87
CA ASP A 96 0.52 -17.50 -12.02
C ASP A 96 0.74 -15.98 -11.89
N LEU A 97 -0.01 -15.32 -11.01
CA LEU A 97 0.16 -13.91 -10.68
C LEU A 97 -0.18 -13.65 -9.20
N ILE A 98 0.74 -13.03 -8.47
CA ILE A 98 0.47 -12.36 -7.20
C ILE A 98 0.60 -10.86 -7.44
N PHE A 99 -0.53 -10.18 -7.36
CA PHE A 99 -0.62 -8.73 -7.43
C PHE A 99 -0.89 -8.16 -6.03
N SER A 100 -0.29 -7.02 -5.71
CA SER A 100 -0.71 -6.22 -4.55
C SER A 100 -0.37 -4.75 -4.75
N ASN A 101 -1.41 -3.90 -4.73
CA ASN A 101 -1.23 -2.46 -4.83
C ASN A 101 -1.63 -1.77 -3.52
N ALA A 102 -0.66 -1.14 -2.87
CA ALA A 102 -0.80 -0.34 -1.67
C ALA A 102 -1.47 -1.10 -0.49
N ALA A 103 -1.16 -2.38 -0.31
CA ALA A 103 -1.61 -3.17 0.83
C ALA A 103 -0.48 -3.73 1.69
N LEU A 104 0.57 -4.32 1.11
CA LEU A 104 1.58 -5.04 1.90
C LEU A 104 2.35 -4.15 2.89
N GLN A 105 2.41 -2.82 2.71
CA GLN A 105 3.05 -1.93 3.69
C GLN A 105 2.41 -1.90 5.09
N TRP A 106 1.26 -2.56 5.25
CA TRP A 106 0.58 -2.72 6.53
C TRP A 106 1.02 -3.99 7.28
N LEU A 107 1.76 -4.89 6.62
CA LEU A 107 2.23 -6.15 7.19
C LEU A 107 3.69 -6.03 7.61
N ASP A 108 4.03 -6.67 8.73
CA ASP A 108 5.40 -6.72 9.23
C ASP A 108 6.17 -7.93 8.66
N GLY A 109 7.49 -7.98 8.94
CA GLY A 109 8.30 -9.16 8.62
C GLY A 109 8.49 -9.39 7.13
N HIS A 110 8.64 -8.33 6.34
CA HIS A 110 8.82 -8.42 4.89
C HIS A 110 9.98 -9.32 4.44
N GLN A 111 11.02 -9.49 5.27
CA GLN A 111 12.11 -10.44 4.99
C GLN A 111 11.63 -11.90 4.90
N LEU A 112 10.54 -12.25 5.58
CA LEU A 112 9.93 -13.58 5.56
C LEU A 112 8.70 -13.64 4.64
N LEU A 113 7.92 -12.56 4.60
CA LEU A 113 6.70 -12.49 3.80
C LEU A 113 6.98 -12.65 2.29
N PHE A 114 7.96 -11.93 1.75
CA PHE A 114 8.24 -11.93 0.32
C PHE A 114 8.74 -13.30 -0.19
N PRO A 115 9.68 -13.98 0.47
CA PRO A 115 10.03 -15.36 0.11
C PRO A 115 8.81 -16.31 0.15
N HIS A 116 7.92 -16.16 1.13
CA HIS A 116 6.72 -16.99 1.23
C HIS A 116 5.75 -16.71 0.07
N LEU A 117 5.52 -15.44 -0.30
CA LEU A 117 4.74 -15.05 -1.48
C LEU A 117 5.31 -15.71 -2.75
N ILE A 118 6.62 -15.60 -2.97
CA ILE A 118 7.30 -16.14 -4.16
C ILE A 118 7.22 -17.68 -4.19
N SER A 119 7.25 -18.33 -3.02
CA SER A 119 7.08 -19.79 -2.94
C SER A 119 5.73 -20.27 -3.46
N LYS A 120 4.67 -19.44 -3.44
CA LYS A 120 3.34 -19.76 -3.97
C LYS A 120 3.21 -19.61 -5.48
N LEU A 121 4.17 -18.97 -6.14
CA LEU A 121 4.15 -18.84 -7.59
C LEU A 121 4.47 -20.18 -8.28
N SER A 122 3.78 -20.46 -9.38
CA SER A 122 4.15 -21.48 -10.37
C SER A 122 5.47 -21.10 -11.07
N SER A 123 6.09 -22.06 -11.75
CA SER A 123 7.14 -21.74 -12.73
C SER A 123 6.52 -20.89 -13.85
N GLY A 124 7.18 -19.79 -14.20
CA GLY A 124 6.66 -18.73 -15.05
C GLY A 124 5.73 -17.73 -14.35
N GLY A 125 5.38 -17.94 -13.08
CA GLY A 125 4.46 -17.06 -12.33
C GLY A 125 5.08 -15.69 -12.00
N GLN A 126 4.25 -14.67 -11.85
CA GLN A 126 4.66 -13.27 -11.75
C GLN A 126 4.36 -12.70 -10.35
N LEU A 127 5.29 -11.93 -9.78
CA LEU A 127 5.05 -11.09 -8.60
C LEU A 127 4.99 -9.63 -9.06
N ALA A 128 3.93 -8.91 -8.69
CA ALA A 128 3.79 -7.48 -8.95
C ALA A 128 3.29 -6.76 -7.69
N VAL A 129 4.17 -5.99 -7.03
CA VAL A 129 3.88 -5.32 -5.76
C VAL A 129 4.21 -3.83 -5.82
N GLN A 130 3.30 -3.01 -5.34
CA GLN A 130 3.44 -1.56 -5.24
C GLN A 130 3.16 -1.14 -3.79
N MET A 131 4.08 -0.43 -3.13
CA MET A 131 3.86 0.16 -1.80
C MET A 131 4.25 1.65 -1.72
N PRO A 132 3.64 2.47 -0.84
CA PRO A 132 4.19 3.79 -0.52
C PRO A 132 5.55 3.62 0.16
N TYR A 133 6.57 4.35 -0.29
CA TYR A 133 7.92 4.27 0.28
C TYR A 133 8.04 5.17 1.53
N GLN A 134 7.34 4.75 2.59
CA GLN A 134 7.17 5.48 3.84
C GLN A 134 8.49 5.96 4.48
N PRO A 135 9.58 5.17 4.51
CA PRO A 135 10.84 5.61 5.11
C PRO A 135 11.38 6.89 4.49
N GLU A 136 11.08 7.18 3.22
CA GLU A 136 11.59 8.34 2.48
C GLU A 136 10.52 9.41 2.19
N ASN A 137 9.30 9.23 2.65
CA ASN A 137 8.21 10.18 2.47
C ASN A 137 8.21 11.22 3.60
N VAL A 138 8.36 12.50 3.24
CA VAL A 138 8.60 13.56 4.25
C VAL A 138 7.45 13.73 5.24
N LEU A 139 6.19 13.59 4.82
CA LEU A 139 5.06 13.67 5.76
C LEU A 139 5.08 12.51 6.78
N ASN A 140 5.56 11.33 6.40
CA ASN A 140 5.77 10.21 7.32
C ASN A 140 6.92 10.50 8.30
N LYS A 141 8.03 11.07 7.81
CA LYS A 141 9.17 11.50 8.65
C LYS A 141 8.72 12.52 9.69
N LEU A 142 8.03 13.60 9.27
CA LEU A 142 7.52 14.64 10.17
C LEU A 142 6.59 14.08 11.25
N LEU A 143 5.73 13.13 10.90
CA LEU A 143 4.81 12.50 11.86
C LEU A 143 5.56 11.62 12.87
N SER A 144 6.53 10.83 12.40
CA SER A 144 7.35 9.98 13.27
C SER A 144 8.23 10.81 14.20
N GLU A 145 8.84 11.89 13.71
CA GLU A 145 9.61 12.84 14.51
C GLU A 145 8.73 13.47 15.60
N LEU A 146 7.55 13.99 15.23
CA LEU A 146 6.61 14.56 16.19
C LEU A 146 6.23 13.58 17.30
N ALA A 147 5.95 12.33 16.95
CA ALA A 147 5.60 11.29 17.91
C ALA A 147 6.76 10.90 18.86
N ALA A 148 8.01 11.18 18.47
CA ALA A 148 9.19 10.92 19.28
C ALA A 148 9.54 12.07 20.24
N GLU A 149 8.89 13.23 20.12
CA GLU A 149 9.14 14.42 20.93
C GLU A 149 8.18 14.52 22.14
N GLU A 150 8.63 15.10 23.25
CA GLU A 150 7.73 15.42 24.37
C GLU A 150 6.82 16.61 24.02
N PRO A 151 5.54 16.63 24.49
CA PRO A 151 4.92 15.65 25.39
C PRO A 151 4.30 14.43 24.68
N TYR A 152 4.35 14.37 23.34
CA TYR A 152 3.65 13.38 22.53
C TYR A 152 4.21 11.97 22.70
N ARG A 153 5.54 11.85 22.88
CA ARG A 153 6.19 10.60 23.24
C ARG A 153 5.60 10.01 24.50
N SER A 154 5.41 10.82 25.55
CA SER A 154 4.73 10.38 26.77
C SER A 154 3.26 10.04 26.54
N TYR A 155 2.53 10.83 25.73
CA TYR A 155 1.12 10.54 25.40
C TYR A 155 0.91 9.25 24.61
N LEU A 156 1.96 8.76 23.94
CA LEU A 156 1.96 7.53 23.16
C LEU A 156 2.67 6.37 23.89
N ASP A 157 3.04 6.53 25.17
CA ASP A 157 3.82 5.56 25.94
C ASP A 157 5.13 5.12 25.22
N GLY A 158 5.77 6.05 24.53
CA GLY A 158 6.96 5.80 23.72
C GLY A 158 6.71 5.04 22.42
N TRP A 159 5.45 4.74 22.08
CA TRP A 159 5.09 4.09 20.83
C TRP A 159 5.28 5.02 19.64
N ASN A 160 5.86 4.46 18.57
CA ASN A 160 5.98 5.13 17.28
C ASN A 160 5.82 4.08 16.18
N ARG A 161 5.29 4.47 15.03
CA ARG A 161 5.06 3.53 13.94
C ARG A 161 6.36 3.29 13.17
N ALA A 162 6.96 2.12 13.36
CA ALA A 162 7.99 1.61 12.46
C ALA A 162 7.39 1.34 11.08
N SER A 163 8.13 1.66 10.01
CA SER A 163 7.74 1.24 8.67
C SER A 163 8.23 -0.17 8.41
N SER A 164 7.35 -1.02 7.93
CA SER A 164 7.67 -2.39 7.52
C SER A 164 8.30 -2.44 6.12
N VAL A 165 8.23 -1.34 5.36
CA VAL A 165 8.77 -1.25 4.00
C VAL A 165 10.30 -1.17 4.05
N LEU A 166 10.96 -2.11 3.38
CA LEU A 166 12.42 -2.22 3.33
C LEU A 166 13.04 -1.27 2.29
N SER A 167 14.37 -1.19 2.24
CA SER A 167 15.05 -0.51 1.14
C SER A 167 14.85 -1.26 -0.18
N ILE A 168 14.97 -0.55 -1.31
CA ILE A 168 14.90 -1.20 -2.63
C ILE A 168 16.02 -2.23 -2.80
N ASP A 169 17.19 -2.00 -2.21
CA ASP A 169 18.32 -2.93 -2.24
C ASP A 169 18.00 -4.22 -1.48
N ASP A 170 17.38 -4.11 -0.29
CA ASP A 170 16.92 -5.29 0.48
C ASP A 170 15.88 -6.09 -0.31
N TYR A 171 14.92 -5.41 -0.94
CA TYR A 171 13.96 -6.09 -1.81
C TYR A 171 14.66 -6.76 -3.00
N ALA A 172 15.60 -6.08 -3.67
CA ALA A 172 16.34 -6.66 -4.78
C ALA A 172 17.03 -7.97 -4.36
N GLN A 173 17.70 -7.98 -3.19
CA GLN A 173 18.32 -9.18 -2.65
C GLN A 173 17.28 -10.27 -2.34
N ILE A 174 16.17 -9.93 -1.70
CA ILE A 174 15.12 -10.90 -1.34
C ILE A 174 14.50 -11.52 -2.60
N LEU A 175 14.12 -10.71 -3.58
CA LEU A 175 13.47 -11.19 -4.81
C LEU A 175 14.41 -12.11 -5.60
N PHE A 176 15.68 -11.70 -5.78
CA PHE A 176 16.68 -12.49 -6.49
C PHE A 176 16.96 -13.82 -5.80
N HIS A 177 17.25 -13.82 -4.50
CA HIS A 177 17.56 -15.05 -3.76
C HIS A 177 16.36 -15.98 -3.58
N SER A 178 15.14 -15.47 -3.75
CA SER A 178 13.91 -16.27 -3.73
C SER A 178 13.58 -16.90 -5.09
N GLY A 179 14.43 -16.72 -6.11
CA GLY A 179 14.28 -17.34 -7.42
C GLY A 179 13.39 -16.57 -8.40
N LEU A 180 13.25 -15.25 -8.22
CA LEU A 180 12.70 -14.40 -9.27
C LEU A 180 13.79 -13.97 -10.26
N GLU A 181 13.45 -14.04 -11.53
CA GLU A 181 14.14 -13.54 -12.70
C GLU A 181 13.35 -12.37 -13.32
N GLU A 182 13.83 -11.82 -14.44
CA GLU A 182 13.19 -10.69 -15.15
C GLU A 182 12.78 -9.53 -14.23
N LEU A 183 13.68 -9.18 -13.30
CA LEU A 183 13.42 -8.20 -12.26
C LEU A 183 13.27 -6.78 -12.83
N ASP A 184 12.17 -6.11 -12.48
CA ASP A 184 11.97 -4.67 -12.68
C ASP A 184 11.62 -4.05 -11.32
N LEU A 185 12.55 -3.28 -10.77
CA LEU A 185 12.38 -2.59 -9.50
C LEU A 185 12.59 -1.09 -9.72
N SER A 186 11.66 -0.28 -9.24
CA SER A 186 11.76 1.17 -9.37
C SER A 186 11.22 1.94 -8.17
N LEU A 187 11.84 3.10 -7.91
CA LEU A 187 11.27 4.14 -7.07
C LEU A 187 10.65 5.21 -7.96
N ARG A 188 9.35 5.41 -7.84
CA ARG A 188 8.60 6.38 -8.64
C ARG A 188 8.02 7.47 -7.76
N ILE A 189 8.02 8.70 -8.29
CA ILE A 189 7.47 9.88 -7.62
C ILE A 189 6.16 10.26 -8.29
N TYR A 190 5.10 10.34 -7.50
CA TYR A 190 3.77 10.80 -7.92
C TYR A 190 3.50 12.14 -7.25
N PRO A 191 3.88 13.28 -7.87
CA PRO A 191 3.88 14.55 -7.18
C PRO A 191 2.46 14.97 -6.80
N ILE A 192 2.30 15.46 -5.57
CA ILE A 192 1.10 16.13 -5.10
C ILE A 192 1.42 17.62 -5.03
N ILE A 193 0.72 18.42 -5.82
CA ILE A 193 0.84 19.88 -5.77
C ILE A 193 -0.24 20.39 -4.82
N ALA A 194 0.19 20.85 -3.65
CA ALA A 194 -0.68 21.38 -2.63
C ALA A 194 -0.75 22.90 -2.74
N ALA A 195 -1.96 23.45 -2.80
CA ALA A 195 -2.18 24.90 -2.77
C ALA A 195 -1.90 25.50 -1.38
N GLU A 196 -2.02 24.69 -0.33
CA GLU A 196 -1.84 25.09 1.06
C GLU A 196 -1.51 23.87 1.94
N ALA A 197 -1.05 24.11 3.17
CA ALA A 197 -0.63 23.07 4.09
C ALA A 197 -1.75 22.07 4.45
N GLU A 198 -3.00 22.53 4.50
CA GLU A 198 -4.16 21.68 4.83
C GLU A 198 -4.34 20.56 3.80
N VAL A 199 -4.05 20.79 2.51
CA VAL A 199 -4.11 19.75 1.47
C VAL A 199 -3.12 18.60 1.75
N LEU A 200 -1.94 18.92 2.27
CA LEU A 200 -0.93 17.92 2.65
C LEU A 200 -1.36 17.15 3.91
N TYR A 201 -1.96 17.84 4.88
CA TYR A 201 -2.54 17.20 6.07
C TYR A 201 -3.67 16.24 5.68
N ASP A 202 -4.65 16.69 4.89
CA ASP A 202 -5.77 15.88 4.38
C ASP A 202 -5.27 14.61 3.68
N PHE A 203 -4.21 14.75 2.88
CA PHE A 203 -3.64 13.64 2.15
C PHE A 203 -3.11 12.52 3.07
N ILE A 204 -2.34 12.88 4.10
CA ILE A 204 -1.71 11.90 5.00
C ILE A 204 -2.63 11.44 6.15
N SER A 205 -3.57 12.29 6.59
CA SER A 205 -4.40 12.04 7.77
C SER A 205 -5.25 10.77 7.64
N GLY A 206 -5.82 10.53 6.46
CA GLY A 206 -6.61 9.33 6.16
C GLY A 206 -5.80 8.03 6.01
N SER A 207 -4.50 8.03 6.29
CA SER A 207 -3.66 6.84 6.21
C SER A 207 -2.70 6.71 7.39
N ALA A 208 -1.66 7.55 7.46
CA ALA A 208 -0.58 7.36 8.42
C ALA A 208 -0.91 7.88 9.83
N LEU A 209 -1.85 8.81 9.96
CA LEU A 209 -2.18 9.46 11.23
C LEU A 209 -3.12 8.59 12.11
N ILE A 210 -3.97 7.76 11.49
CA ILE A 210 -4.99 6.97 12.18
C ILE A 210 -4.43 6.17 13.38
N PRO A 211 -3.33 5.40 13.23
CA PRO A 211 -2.80 4.60 14.34
C PRO A 211 -2.33 5.40 15.56
N TYR A 212 -1.90 6.66 15.35
CA TYR A 212 -1.51 7.56 16.44
C TYR A 212 -2.75 8.07 17.18
N ILE A 213 -3.78 8.48 16.44
CA ILE A 213 -5.02 9.01 17.01
C ILE A 213 -5.77 7.96 17.82
N GLU A 214 -5.75 6.70 17.39
CA GLU A 214 -6.37 5.58 18.11
C GLU A 214 -5.69 5.27 19.45
N ARG A 215 -4.41 5.61 19.60
CA ARG A 215 -3.64 5.41 20.83
C ARG A 215 -3.72 6.59 21.79
N LEU A 216 -4.03 7.78 21.28
CA LEU A 216 -4.15 8.98 22.10
C LEU A 216 -5.52 9.05 22.77
N ASP A 217 -5.49 9.48 24.04
CA ASP A 217 -6.67 9.93 24.78
C ASP A 217 -7.39 11.06 24.04
N GLU A 218 -8.72 11.12 24.19
CA GLU A 218 -9.56 12.03 23.41
C GLU A 218 -9.18 13.51 23.55
N ASP A 219 -8.74 13.93 24.74
CA ASP A 219 -8.31 15.31 25.02
C ASP A 219 -6.95 15.64 24.40
N LYS A 220 -6.11 14.63 24.08
CA LYS A 220 -4.79 14.82 23.46
C LYS A 220 -4.82 14.85 21.95
N ARG A 221 -5.83 14.23 21.32
CA ARG A 221 -5.95 14.14 19.85
C ARG A 221 -5.91 15.51 19.17
N PRO A 222 -6.66 16.55 19.60
CA PRO A 222 -6.64 17.86 18.94
C PRO A 222 -5.25 18.52 19.04
N VAL A 223 -4.58 18.37 20.18
CA VAL A 223 -3.24 18.95 20.42
C VAL A 223 -2.20 18.31 19.50
N PHE A 224 -2.24 17.00 19.34
CA PHE A 224 -1.35 16.28 18.43
C PHE A 224 -1.60 16.65 16.96
N ILE A 225 -2.87 16.74 16.56
CA ILE A 225 -3.28 17.12 15.20
C ILE A 225 -2.77 18.53 14.86
N GLU A 226 -3.00 19.52 15.72
CA GLU A 226 -2.56 20.90 15.47
C GLU A 226 -1.04 21.04 15.44
N ALA A 227 -0.33 20.28 16.26
CA ALA A 227 1.13 20.24 16.20
C ALA A 227 1.64 19.65 14.88
N PHE A 228 0.99 18.60 14.38
CA PHE A 228 1.33 18.02 13.09
C PHE A 228 1.05 18.97 11.93
N LYS A 229 -0.11 19.64 11.92
CA LYS A 229 -0.41 20.70 10.94
C LYS A 229 0.61 21.83 10.97
N THR A 230 1.00 22.26 12.17
CA THR A 230 2.02 23.30 12.36
C THR A 230 3.37 22.86 11.78
N ARG A 231 3.80 21.62 12.03
CA ARG A 231 5.04 21.06 11.48
C ARG A 231 5.02 20.99 9.95
N ILE A 232 3.89 20.58 9.36
CA ILE A 232 3.71 20.60 7.90
C ILE A 232 3.89 22.03 7.37
N LYS A 233 3.22 23.02 7.98
CA LYS A 233 3.31 24.43 7.57
C LYS A 233 4.73 25.02 7.71
N GLN A 234 5.47 24.60 8.73
CA GLN A 234 6.86 25.02 8.93
C GLN A 234 7.80 24.41 7.89
N HIS A 235 7.61 23.14 7.54
CA HIS A 235 8.43 22.45 6.54
C HIS A 235 8.15 22.99 5.13
N PHE A 236 6.88 23.14 4.76
CA PHE A 236 6.44 23.67 3.47
C PHE A 236 6.16 25.18 3.59
N SER A 237 7.21 26.00 3.58
CA SER A 237 7.13 27.45 3.81
C SER A 237 6.68 28.29 2.61
N ARG A 238 6.56 27.69 1.42
CA ARG A 238 6.11 28.36 0.18
C ARG A 238 5.07 27.49 -0.53
N PHE A 239 3.99 28.12 -0.98
CA PHE A 239 2.91 27.48 -1.73
C PHE A 239 2.72 28.14 -3.12
N PRO A 240 2.31 27.39 -4.16
CA PRO A 240 2.03 25.95 -4.14
C PRO A 240 3.27 25.10 -3.84
N ALA A 241 3.10 24.07 -3.02
CA ALA A 241 4.18 23.19 -2.57
C ALA A 241 4.10 21.85 -3.30
N ILE A 242 5.25 21.30 -3.64
CA ILE A 242 5.36 19.94 -4.18
C ILE A 242 5.65 18.96 -3.05
N TYR A 243 4.79 17.96 -2.87
CA TYR A 243 5.07 16.78 -2.07
C TYR A 243 5.44 15.61 -2.98
N PRO A 244 6.72 15.20 -3.01
CA PRO A 244 7.17 14.08 -3.84
C PRO A 244 6.77 12.76 -3.19
N PHE A 245 5.55 12.30 -3.47
CA PHE A 245 5.04 11.06 -2.91
C PHE A 245 5.70 9.85 -3.57
N LYS A 246 6.67 9.27 -2.85
CA LYS A 246 7.49 8.15 -3.31
C LYS A 246 6.76 6.83 -3.15
N ARG A 247 6.89 6.00 -4.16
CA ARG A 247 6.27 4.68 -4.30
C ARG A 247 7.36 3.71 -4.77
N ILE A 248 7.43 2.55 -4.15
CA ILE A 248 8.26 1.44 -4.63
C ILE A 248 7.39 0.52 -5.48
N LEU A 249 7.89 0.12 -6.64
CA LEU A 249 7.31 -0.88 -7.52
C LEU A 249 8.31 -2.03 -7.64
N LEU A 250 7.81 -3.25 -7.47
CA LEU A 250 8.57 -4.48 -7.44
C LEU A 250 7.91 -5.47 -8.39
N TYR A 251 8.64 -5.91 -9.41
CA TYR A 251 8.21 -6.93 -10.35
C TYR A 251 9.29 -7.99 -10.54
N GLY A 252 8.87 -9.23 -10.77
CA GLY A 252 9.74 -10.32 -11.21
C GLY A 252 8.94 -11.57 -11.57
N ARG A 253 9.56 -12.47 -12.34
CA ARG A 253 8.99 -13.74 -12.79
C ARG A 253 9.73 -14.92 -12.16
N LYS A 254 9.03 -15.94 -11.71
CA LYS A 254 9.64 -17.14 -11.15
C LYS A 254 10.05 -18.10 -12.26
N SER A 255 11.24 -18.69 -12.14
CA SER A 255 11.75 -19.73 -13.03
C SER A 255 10.96 -21.03 -12.92
#